data_AF-A0A0S8BU53-F1
#
_entry.id   AF-A0A0S8BU53-F1
#
_cell.length_a   1.000
_cell.length_b   1.000
_cell.length_c   1.000
_cell.angle_alpha   90.00
_cell.angle_beta   90.00
_cell.angle_gamma   90.00
#
_symmetry.space_group_name_H-M   'P 1'
#
loop_
_entity.id
_entity.type
_entity.pdbx_description
1 polymer ?
#
loop_
_entity_poly.entity_id
_entity_poly.type
_entity_poly.pdbx_seq_one_letter_code
_entity_poly.pdbx_strand_id
1 'polypeptide(L)'
;MTGYANTKRSARSEEGVALIVAITTVAILAVMLADMHETTGTAFAVSSAQRDALQAEYMAKSATNLTRLLIAKEPEVRRFVDPLYRAATGRPAPQLPVWDFANEILSPFCTPEDQRGTLMELGIEFGDTEGFDDLPGECQVRVVSENGKINVNDPLFLDGEPARNSVANQLFSLTGGYLPESPYDALFSREDESGTLTTRIDLIAAVIDWWDRDIQRTDFDPGAGQTRTGGTGTEDDAIYQMRDDPYRNKNAPFDSIQELRLVRGFTDDFWATFVEPIPNDPESRIMTIYASGLVNVNEAAPQILLGRVCSYAPETTLCTDPLEGLKFTQLLTTVKQLIPIPLFSQPTDFINFIEGRGSPRELYGMLVGFLGEDSELLFAPIVVPEEQREALARSFATGAQIFTIEATGLVGRSQIRIESVVNFHERWVPPPPNTGRMPGLGVFHYYRVN
;
A
#
# COMPACT_ATOMS: atom_id res chain seq x y z
N MET A 1 -26.70 -85.29 71.90
CA MET A 1 -26.88 -83.92 72.44
C MET A 1 -25.93 -83.00 71.71
N THR A 2 -26.41 -81.78 71.43
CA THR A 2 -25.65 -80.58 71.00
C THR A 2 -24.89 -80.64 69.66
N GLY A 3 -25.51 -80.05 68.63
CA GLY A 3 -24.80 -79.58 67.44
C GLY A 3 -24.21 -78.18 67.64
N TYR A 4 -23.38 -77.72 66.70
CA TYR A 4 -23.23 -76.30 66.38
C TYR A 4 -22.76 -76.12 64.93
N ALA A 5 -23.56 -75.31 64.23
CA ALA A 5 -23.42 -74.66 62.94
C ALA A 5 -22.09 -74.80 62.17
N ASN A 6 -22.20 -75.39 60.97
CA ASN A 6 -21.27 -75.18 59.86
C ASN A 6 -21.51 -73.78 59.28
N THR A 7 -20.76 -72.77 59.73
CA THR A 7 -20.80 -71.43 59.13
C THR A 7 -20.00 -71.40 57.83
N LYS A 8 -20.63 -71.80 56.72
CA LYS A 8 -20.23 -71.29 55.39
C LYS A 8 -20.56 -69.79 55.33
N ARG A 9 -19.60 -68.95 55.70
CA ARG A 9 -19.70 -67.50 55.55
C ARG A 9 -18.34 -66.95 55.13
N SER A 10 -18.13 -66.78 53.82
CA SER A 10 -17.25 -65.78 53.17
C SER A 10 -16.98 -66.19 51.72
N ALA A 11 -17.88 -65.82 50.81
CA ALA A 11 -17.62 -65.88 49.36
C ALA A 11 -18.36 -64.72 48.66
N ARG A 12 -19.57 -64.39 49.14
CA ARG A 12 -20.35 -63.22 48.69
C ARG A 12 -19.74 -61.85 49.03
N SER A 13 -18.76 -61.75 49.93
CA SER A 13 -18.12 -60.47 50.29
C SER A 13 -16.89 -60.13 49.43
N GLU A 14 -16.26 -61.12 48.79
CA GLU A 14 -15.08 -60.91 47.92
C GLU A 14 -15.49 -60.52 46.50
N GLU A 15 -16.63 -61.02 46.00
CA GLU A 15 -17.17 -60.67 44.68
C GLU A 15 -17.54 -59.18 44.57
N GLY A 16 -18.08 -58.58 45.64
CA GLY A 16 -18.42 -57.14 45.67
C GLY A 16 -17.19 -56.23 45.72
N VAL A 17 -16.15 -56.64 46.44
CA VAL A 17 -14.87 -55.90 46.51
C VAL A 17 -14.12 -56.01 45.18
N ALA A 18 -14.09 -57.19 44.56
CA ALA A 18 -13.49 -57.39 43.25
C ALA A 18 -14.17 -56.54 42.17
N LEU A 19 -15.51 -56.43 42.20
CA LEU A 19 -16.26 -55.58 41.27
C LEU A 19 -15.95 -54.09 41.48
N ILE A 20 -15.87 -53.62 42.73
CA ILE A 20 -15.50 -52.22 43.02
C ILE A 20 -14.09 -51.94 42.53
N VAL A 21 -13.12 -52.81 42.83
CA VAL A 21 -11.74 -52.66 42.35
C VAL A 21 -11.68 -52.65 40.83
N ALA A 22 -12.42 -53.52 40.15
CA ALA A 22 -12.47 -53.54 38.68
C ALA A 22 -13.07 -52.26 38.10
N ILE A 23 -14.21 -51.78 38.63
CA ILE A 23 -14.85 -50.54 38.18
C ILE A 23 -13.95 -49.33 38.45
N THR A 24 -13.33 -49.25 39.63
CA THR A 24 -12.38 -48.17 39.96
C THR A 24 -11.16 -48.21 39.04
N THR A 25 -10.64 -49.39 38.73
CA THR A 25 -9.50 -49.54 37.81
C THR A 25 -9.87 -49.12 36.40
N VAL A 26 -11.04 -49.55 35.89
CA VAL A 26 -11.54 -49.15 34.57
C VAL A 26 -11.81 -47.65 34.51
N ALA A 27 -12.38 -47.06 35.57
CA ALA A 27 -12.61 -45.62 35.64
C ALA A 27 -11.30 -44.83 35.60
N ILE A 28 -10.27 -45.24 36.37
CA ILE A 28 -8.95 -44.60 36.34
C ILE A 28 -8.31 -44.74 34.95
N LEU A 29 -8.35 -45.93 34.34
CA LEU A 29 -7.81 -46.16 32.99
C LEU A 29 -8.55 -45.31 31.94
N ALA A 30 -9.87 -45.18 32.04
CA ALA A 30 -10.66 -44.36 31.13
C ALA A 30 -10.29 -42.88 31.24
N VAL A 31 -10.09 -42.37 32.46
CA VAL A 31 -9.65 -40.98 32.69
C VAL A 31 -8.23 -40.77 32.13
N MET A 32 -7.28 -41.68 32.39
CA MET A 32 -5.92 -41.58 31.85
C MET A 32 -5.90 -41.62 30.32
N LEU A 33 -6.73 -42.48 29.71
CA LEU A 33 -6.80 -42.59 28.26
C LEU A 33 -7.45 -41.35 27.62
N ALA A 34 -8.46 -40.77 28.28
CA ALA A 34 -9.05 -39.50 27.86
C ALA A 34 -8.02 -38.36 27.93
N ASP A 35 -7.25 -38.25 29.03
CA ASP A 35 -6.19 -37.25 29.20
C ASP A 35 -5.06 -37.43 28.16
N MET A 36 -4.63 -38.67 27.90
CA MET A 36 -3.66 -38.97 26.83
C MET A 36 -4.21 -38.59 25.45
N HIS A 37 -5.47 -38.86 25.16
CA HIS A 37 -6.09 -38.53 23.88
C HIS A 37 -6.18 -37.00 23.69
N GLU A 38 -6.56 -36.27 24.73
CA GLU A 38 -6.62 -34.80 24.71
C GLU A 38 -5.22 -34.19 24.55
N THR A 39 -4.26 -34.60 25.37
CA THR A 39 -2.88 -34.08 25.31
C THR A 39 -2.17 -34.44 24.00
N THR A 40 -2.34 -35.65 23.49
CA THR A 40 -1.74 -36.06 22.20
C THR A 40 -2.43 -35.35 21.03
N GLY A 41 -3.76 -35.24 21.05
CA GLY A 41 -4.51 -34.54 20.00
C GLY A 41 -4.18 -33.06 19.94
N THR A 42 -4.09 -32.39 21.08
CA THR A 42 -3.68 -30.97 21.17
C THR A 42 -2.23 -30.78 20.73
N ALA A 43 -1.29 -31.62 21.19
CA ALA A 43 0.11 -31.55 20.78
C ALA A 43 0.29 -31.77 19.27
N PHE A 44 -0.45 -32.72 18.68
CA PHE A 44 -0.45 -32.95 17.24
C PHE A 44 -1.01 -31.74 16.48
N ALA A 45 -2.13 -31.18 16.92
CA ALA A 45 -2.73 -30.00 16.29
C ALA A 45 -1.80 -28.78 16.33
N VAL A 46 -1.15 -28.52 17.47
CA VAL A 46 -0.17 -27.43 17.60
C VAL A 46 1.05 -27.67 16.70
N SER A 47 1.58 -28.90 16.67
CA SER A 47 2.75 -29.24 15.86
C SER A 47 2.45 -29.12 14.36
N SER A 48 1.28 -29.58 13.91
CA SER A 48 0.84 -29.41 12.52
C SER A 48 0.67 -27.93 12.20
N ALA A 49 -0.01 -27.15 13.05
CA ALA A 49 -0.20 -25.73 12.83
C ALA A 49 1.13 -24.96 12.74
N GLN A 50 2.10 -25.27 13.60
CA GLN A 50 3.44 -24.67 13.56
C GLN A 50 4.20 -25.03 12.28
N ARG A 51 4.16 -26.29 11.86
CA ARG A 51 4.77 -26.73 10.59
C ARG A 51 4.12 -26.00 9.41
N ASP A 52 2.80 -26.01 9.35
CA ASP A 52 2.03 -25.41 8.26
C ASP A 52 2.23 -23.89 8.23
N ALA A 53 2.30 -23.22 9.39
CA ALA A 53 2.61 -21.79 9.49
C ALA A 53 4.03 -21.47 8.99
N LEU A 54 5.03 -22.29 9.34
CA LEU A 54 6.39 -22.11 8.83
C LEU A 54 6.44 -22.29 7.31
N GLN A 55 5.76 -23.31 6.78
CA GLN A 55 5.66 -23.54 5.34
C GLN A 55 4.97 -22.34 4.65
N ALA A 56 3.86 -21.84 5.20
CA ALA A 56 3.16 -20.65 4.70
C ALA A 56 4.05 -19.40 4.72
N GLU A 57 4.88 -19.21 5.75
CA GLU A 57 5.84 -18.11 5.80
C GLU A 57 6.88 -18.22 4.66
N TYR A 58 7.41 -19.42 4.39
CA TYR A 58 8.34 -19.63 3.26
C TYR A 58 7.67 -19.50 1.89
N MET A 59 6.39 -19.88 1.75
CA MET A 59 5.61 -19.62 0.55
C MET A 59 5.47 -18.12 0.31
N ALA A 60 5.10 -17.33 1.33
CA ALA A 60 5.02 -15.87 1.25
C ALA A 60 6.37 -15.24 0.88
N LYS A 61 7.48 -15.65 1.52
CA LYS A 61 8.83 -15.17 1.19
C LYS A 61 9.24 -15.52 -0.25
N SER A 62 8.88 -16.71 -0.72
CA SER A 62 9.16 -17.14 -2.10
C SER A 62 8.40 -16.26 -3.08
N ALA A 63 7.12 -16.02 -2.84
CA ALA A 63 6.30 -15.13 -3.64
C ALA A 63 6.87 -13.71 -3.69
N THR A 64 7.29 -13.13 -2.55
CA THR A 64 7.97 -11.82 -2.54
C THR A 64 9.21 -11.80 -3.43
N ASN A 65 10.05 -12.84 -3.38
CA ASN A 65 11.27 -12.91 -4.19
C ASN A 65 10.99 -13.12 -5.69
N LEU A 66 10.00 -13.94 -6.02
CA LEU A 66 9.56 -14.15 -7.40
C LEU A 66 8.97 -12.88 -7.99
N THR A 67 8.14 -12.14 -7.25
CA THR A 67 7.62 -10.84 -7.67
C THR A 67 8.75 -9.83 -7.90
N ARG A 68 9.77 -9.82 -7.04
CA ARG A 68 10.95 -8.95 -7.26
C ARG A 68 11.68 -9.28 -8.56
N LEU A 69 11.83 -10.57 -8.87
CA LEU A 69 12.42 -11.01 -10.12
C LEU A 69 11.56 -10.60 -11.31
N LEU A 70 10.24 -10.76 -11.22
CA LEU A 70 9.30 -10.35 -12.26
C LEU A 70 9.42 -8.85 -12.57
N ILE A 71 9.42 -8.00 -11.55
CA ILE A 71 9.59 -6.54 -11.71
C ILE A 71 10.97 -6.24 -12.30
N ALA A 72 12.04 -6.90 -11.84
CA ALA A 72 13.39 -6.70 -12.38
C ALA A 72 13.52 -7.13 -13.85
N LYS A 73 12.68 -8.05 -14.32
CA LYS A 73 12.64 -8.54 -15.71
C LYS A 73 11.67 -7.79 -16.62
N GLU A 74 10.90 -6.85 -16.09
CA GLU A 74 10.04 -5.96 -16.87
C GLU A 74 10.73 -5.36 -18.11
N PRO A 75 11.99 -4.88 -18.06
CA PRO A 75 12.61 -4.28 -19.24
C PRO A 75 12.77 -5.25 -20.42
N GLU A 76 12.90 -6.56 -20.16
CA GLU A 76 12.97 -7.59 -21.20
C GLU A 76 11.58 -7.82 -21.83
N VAL A 77 10.53 -7.90 -20.99
CA VAL A 77 9.13 -7.98 -21.44
C VAL A 77 8.76 -6.77 -22.29
N ARG A 78 9.11 -5.57 -21.81
CA ARG A 78 8.88 -4.32 -22.53
C ARG A 78 9.53 -4.32 -23.90
N ARG A 79 10.81 -4.71 -24.00
CA ARG A 79 11.51 -4.80 -25.30
C ARG A 79 10.83 -5.73 -26.29
N PHE A 80 10.22 -6.81 -25.80
CA PHE A 80 9.51 -7.77 -26.63
C PHE A 80 8.20 -7.18 -27.20
N VAL A 81 7.42 -6.47 -26.39
CA VAL A 81 6.11 -5.92 -26.81
C VAL A 81 6.18 -4.52 -27.42
N ASP A 82 7.28 -3.78 -27.23
CA ASP A 82 7.47 -2.40 -27.69
C ASP A 82 7.22 -2.20 -29.21
N PRO A 83 7.57 -3.13 -30.13
CA PRO A 83 7.18 -3.00 -31.54
C PRO A 83 5.66 -2.97 -31.76
N LEU A 84 4.91 -3.82 -31.04
CA LEU A 84 3.45 -3.87 -31.10
C LEU A 84 2.86 -2.60 -30.46
N TYR A 85 3.38 -2.19 -29.31
CA TYR A 85 2.95 -0.97 -28.64
C TYR A 85 3.16 0.26 -29.54
N ARG A 86 4.33 0.40 -30.18
CA ARG A 86 4.60 1.46 -31.17
C ARG A 86 3.65 1.44 -32.35
N ALA A 87 3.28 0.26 -32.84
CA ALA A 87 2.32 0.14 -33.95
C ALA A 87 0.93 0.64 -33.55
N ALA A 88 0.51 0.40 -32.31
CA ALA A 88 -0.78 0.84 -31.78
C ALA A 88 -0.81 2.32 -31.39
N THR A 89 0.18 2.80 -30.64
CA THR A 89 0.17 4.13 -30.00
C THR A 89 1.02 5.17 -30.75
N GLY A 90 1.90 4.73 -31.65
CA GLY A 90 2.88 5.60 -32.31
C GLY A 90 4.03 6.04 -31.40
N ARG A 91 4.11 5.54 -30.16
CA ARG A 91 5.11 5.92 -29.16
C ARG A 91 5.82 4.71 -28.57
N PRO A 92 7.04 4.85 -28.05
CA PRO A 92 7.70 3.76 -27.32
C PRO A 92 6.90 3.38 -26.08
N ALA A 93 6.94 2.10 -25.72
CA ALA A 93 6.32 1.62 -24.49
C ALA A 93 6.99 2.26 -23.26
N PRO A 94 6.23 2.89 -22.35
CA PRO A 94 6.74 3.21 -21.02
C PRO A 94 6.94 1.92 -20.20
N GLN A 95 7.22 2.03 -18.90
CA GLN A 95 7.22 0.84 -18.05
C GLN A 95 5.84 0.19 -18.06
N LEU A 96 5.82 -1.13 -18.18
CA LEU A 96 4.61 -1.94 -18.18
C LEU A 96 4.31 -2.42 -16.76
N PRO A 97 3.04 -2.41 -16.33
CA PRO A 97 2.65 -2.90 -15.02
C PRO A 97 2.57 -4.43 -15.00
N VAL A 98 3.70 -5.10 -15.24
CA VAL A 98 3.79 -6.57 -15.23
C VAL A 98 3.40 -7.17 -13.87
N TRP A 99 3.47 -6.35 -12.82
CA TRP A 99 3.10 -6.72 -11.46
C TRP A 99 1.59 -6.87 -11.26
N ASP A 100 0.75 -6.23 -12.07
CA ASP A 100 -0.71 -6.40 -12.00
C ASP A 100 -1.12 -7.83 -12.39
N PHE A 101 -0.27 -8.51 -13.15
CA PHE A 101 -0.44 -9.89 -13.60
C PHE A 101 0.41 -10.89 -12.79
N ALA A 102 0.94 -10.48 -11.63
CA ALA A 102 1.88 -11.29 -10.88
C ALA A 102 1.27 -12.62 -10.41
N ASN A 103 -0.01 -12.67 -10.04
CA ASN A 103 -0.65 -13.91 -9.61
C ASN A 103 -0.76 -14.92 -10.76
N GLU A 104 -1.13 -14.46 -11.95
CA GLU A 104 -1.25 -15.29 -13.15
C GLU A 104 0.12 -15.79 -13.61
N ILE A 105 1.12 -14.91 -13.65
CA ILE A 105 2.47 -15.24 -14.08
C ILE A 105 3.17 -16.17 -13.08
N LEU A 106 2.94 -15.97 -11.78
CA LEU A 106 3.61 -16.74 -10.72
C LEU A 106 2.84 -18.00 -10.32
N SER A 107 1.61 -18.21 -10.81
CA SER A 107 0.78 -19.36 -10.43
C SER A 107 1.49 -20.72 -10.56
N PRO A 108 2.27 -21.03 -11.62
CA PRO A 108 3.03 -22.28 -11.69
C PRO A 108 4.06 -22.47 -10.55
N PHE A 109 4.52 -21.39 -9.94
CA PHE A 109 5.49 -21.42 -8.84
C PHE A 109 4.82 -21.24 -7.46
N CYS A 110 3.54 -20.89 -7.45
CA CYS A 110 2.75 -20.58 -6.27
C CYS A 110 1.57 -21.53 -6.05
N THR A 111 1.35 -22.52 -6.91
CA THR A 111 0.24 -23.46 -6.78
C THR A 111 0.73 -24.91 -6.87
N PRO A 112 0.33 -25.81 -5.95
CA PRO A 112 0.62 -27.23 -6.02
C PRO A 112 0.19 -27.87 -7.34
N GLU A 113 0.96 -28.84 -7.83
CA GLU A 113 0.76 -29.45 -9.16
C GLU A 113 -0.64 -30.06 -9.33
N ASP A 114 -1.15 -30.74 -8.29
CA ASP A 114 -2.47 -31.36 -8.27
C ASP A 114 -3.62 -30.34 -8.37
N GLN A 115 -3.34 -29.07 -8.05
CA GLN A 115 -4.32 -27.98 -8.08
C GLN A 115 -4.22 -27.13 -9.36
N ARG A 116 -3.14 -27.25 -10.15
CA ARG A 116 -2.98 -26.53 -11.44
C ARG A 116 -3.99 -26.98 -12.49
N GLY A 117 -4.38 -28.25 -12.50
CA GLY A 117 -5.39 -28.76 -13.45
C GLY A 117 -6.74 -28.03 -13.34
N THR A 118 -7.13 -27.67 -12.11
CA THR A 118 -8.34 -26.88 -11.83
C THR A 118 -8.23 -25.45 -12.39
N LEU A 119 -7.02 -24.88 -12.41
CA LEU A 119 -6.78 -23.54 -12.97
C LEU A 119 -6.85 -23.53 -14.51
N MET A 120 -6.43 -24.63 -15.15
CA MET A 120 -6.60 -24.79 -16.60
C MET A 120 -8.08 -24.86 -17.01
N GLU A 121 -8.94 -25.48 -16.20
CA GLU A 121 -10.41 -25.46 -16.41
C GLU A 121 -11.02 -24.06 -16.27
N LEU A 122 -10.37 -23.17 -15.51
CA LEU A 122 -10.74 -21.75 -15.37
C LEU A 122 -10.16 -20.86 -16.49
N GLY A 123 -9.55 -21.45 -17.52
CA GLY A 123 -9.04 -20.75 -18.70
C GLY A 123 -7.63 -20.19 -18.56
N ILE A 124 -6.85 -20.64 -17.57
CA ILE A 124 -5.45 -20.25 -17.40
C ILE A 124 -4.57 -21.30 -18.10
N GLU A 125 -4.09 -20.99 -19.31
CA GLU A 125 -3.18 -21.85 -20.07
C GLU A 125 -1.71 -21.57 -19.70
N PHE A 126 -1.05 -22.56 -19.10
CA PHE A 126 0.35 -22.46 -18.70
C PHE A 126 1.36 -22.90 -19.78
N GLY A 127 0.90 -23.26 -20.98
CA GLY A 127 1.78 -23.79 -22.04
C GLY A 127 2.67 -24.93 -21.54
N ASP A 128 3.94 -24.94 -21.96
CA ASP A 128 4.98 -25.89 -21.51
C ASP A 128 5.73 -25.42 -20.24
N THR A 129 5.16 -24.54 -19.42
CA THR A 129 5.88 -24.05 -18.22
C THR A 129 5.97 -25.12 -17.13
N GLU A 130 7.19 -25.59 -16.85
CA GLU A 130 7.49 -26.40 -15.68
C GLU A 130 7.56 -25.50 -14.44
N GLY A 131 6.62 -25.71 -13.51
CA GLY A 131 6.58 -25.06 -12.21
C GLY A 131 7.48 -25.77 -11.17
N PHE A 132 7.27 -25.48 -9.89
CA PHE A 132 7.92 -26.22 -8.82
C PHE A 132 7.10 -27.45 -8.41
N ASP A 133 7.76 -28.58 -8.21
CA ASP A 133 7.13 -29.79 -7.68
C ASP A 133 7.06 -29.75 -6.14
N ASP A 134 6.18 -30.56 -5.55
CA ASP A 134 6.06 -30.74 -4.09
C ASP A 134 5.86 -29.46 -3.27
N LEU A 135 5.13 -28.48 -3.81
CA LEU A 135 4.79 -27.27 -3.05
C LEU A 135 3.87 -27.61 -1.85
N PRO A 136 4.19 -27.13 -0.64
CA PRO A 136 3.40 -27.44 0.56
C PRO A 136 2.06 -26.71 0.59
N GLY A 137 1.83 -25.72 -0.28
CA GLY A 137 0.59 -24.97 -0.37
C GLY A 137 0.65 -23.89 -1.43
N GLU A 138 -0.19 -22.87 -1.28
CA GLU A 138 -0.35 -21.79 -2.25
C GLU A 138 0.35 -20.49 -1.84
N CYS A 139 0.66 -19.63 -2.81
CA CYS A 139 0.93 -18.22 -2.57
C CYS A 139 0.17 -17.28 -3.49
N GLN A 140 -0.11 -16.08 -2.96
CA GLN A 140 -0.75 -14.98 -3.67
C GLN A 140 0.03 -13.70 -3.39
N VAL A 141 0.03 -12.77 -4.34
CA VAL A 141 0.70 -11.49 -4.22
C VAL A 141 -0.22 -10.35 -4.63
N ARG A 142 -0.11 -9.24 -3.92
CA ARG A 142 -0.64 -7.94 -4.32
C ARG A 142 0.53 -6.98 -4.38
N VAL A 143 0.65 -6.25 -5.48
CA VAL A 143 1.76 -5.33 -5.70
C VAL A 143 1.21 -3.95 -5.98
N VAL A 144 1.68 -2.96 -5.22
CA VAL A 144 1.23 -1.57 -5.36
C VAL A 144 2.42 -0.69 -5.63
N SER A 145 2.32 0.14 -6.66
CA SER A 145 3.28 1.20 -6.96
C SER A 145 3.16 2.34 -5.95
N GLU A 146 4.22 2.59 -5.18
CA GLU A 146 4.26 3.74 -4.27
C GLU A 146 4.42 5.06 -5.05
N ASN A 147 4.97 5.01 -6.26
CA ASN A 147 4.99 6.17 -7.17
C ASN A 147 3.59 6.58 -7.66
N GLY A 148 2.57 5.72 -7.53
CA GLY A 148 1.18 6.10 -7.80
C GLY A 148 0.56 6.99 -6.71
N LYS A 149 1.24 7.16 -5.57
CA LYS A 149 0.72 7.82 -4.37
C LYS A 149 1.38 9.18 -4.11
N ILE A 150 0.78 9.95 -3.23
CA ILE A 150 1.29 11.25 -2.77
C ILE A 150 2.31 11.04 -1.65
N ASN A 151 3.53 11.56 -1.83
CA ASN A 151 4.55 11.49 -0.81
C ASN A 151 4.29 12.53 0.30
N VAL A 152 4.25 12.10 1.55
CA VAL A 152 4.13 12.98 2.73
C VAL A 152 5.40 13.03 3.59
N ASN A 153 6.47 12.38 3.12
CA ASN A 153 7.77 12.32 3.79
C ASN A 153 8.82 13.22 3.10
N ASP A 154 10.05 13.24 3.61
CA ASP A 154 11.21 13.87 2.96
C ASP A 154 11.44 13.27 1.56
N PRO A 155 11.15 14.00 0.45
CA PRO A 155 11.18 13.44 -0.89
C PRO A 155 12.61 13.13 -1.36
N LEU A 156 12.86 11.92 -1.88
CA LEU A 156 14.21 11.46 -2.28
C LEU A 156 14.96 12.37 -3.27
N PHE A 157 14.25 13.16 -4.08
CA PHE A 157 14.83 13.98 -5.15
C PHE A 157 14.84 15.48 -4.88
N LEU A 158 14.29 15.91 -3.75
CA LEU A 158 14.20 17.31 -3.38
C LEU A 158 14.86 17.45 -2.01
N ASP A 159 15.41 18.62 -1.72
CA ASP A 159 15.99 18.91 -0.41
C ASP A 159 15.55 20.32 0.00
N GLY A 160 15.53 20.58 1.30
CA GLY A 160 15.29 21.91 1.86
C GLY A 160 13.94 22.52 1.44
N GLU A 161 13.94 23.80 1.09
CA GLU A 161 12.71 24.53 0.77
C GLU A 161 11.92 23.94 -0.41
N PRO A 162 12.54 23.55 -1.55
CA PRO A 162 11.81 22.85 -2.62
C PRO A 162 11.08 21.58 -2.18
N ALA A 163 11.67 20.78 -1.27
CA ALA A 163 11.03 19.58 -0.74
C ALA A 163 9.77 19.93 0.06
N ARG A 164 9.91 20.88 1.00
CA ARG A 164 8.81 21.37 1.83
C ARG A 164 7.69 22.00 0.98
N ASN A 165 8.03 22.82 0.00
CA ASN A 165 7.08 23.43 -0.93
C ASN A 165 6.32 22.36 -1.74
N SER A 166 7.01 21.32 -2.22
CA SER A 166 6.36 20.23 -2.97
C SER A 166 5.35 19.49 -2.11
N VAL A 167 5.73 19.09 -0.89
CA VAL A 167 4.82 18.37 0.04
C VAL A 167 3.65 19.27 0.45
N ALA A 168 3.92 20.54 0.79
CA ALA A 168 2.90 21.49 1.23
C ALA A 168 1.83 21.74 0.16
N ASN A 169 2.25 22.12 -1.05
CA ASN A 169 1.33 22.42 -2.14
C ASN A 169 0.52 21.18 -2.58
N GLN A 170 1.15 20.01 -2.56
CA GLN A 170 0.48 18.76 -2.90
C GLN A 170 -0.59 18.37 -1.87
N LEU A 171 -0.29 18.47 -0.57
CA LEU A 171 -1.26 18.20 0.49
C LEU A 171 -2.37 19.24 0.52
N PHE A 172 -2.03 20.52 0.35
CA PHE A 172 -3.02 21.60 0.28
C PHE A 172 -3.99 21.36 -0.87
N SER A 173 -3.47 21.04 -2.05
CA SER A 173 -4.30 20.77 -3.21
C SER A 173 -5.14 19.49 -3.06
N LEU A 174 -4.54 18.39 -2.60
CA LEU A 174 -5.23 17.11 -2.46
C LEU A 174 -6.41 17.21 -1.50
N THR A 175 -6.20 17.92 -0.40
CA THR A 175 -7.25 18.12 0.59
C THR A 175 -8.30 19.10 0.08
N GLY A 176 -8.12 19.76 -1.07
CA GLY A 176 -9.07 20.67 -1.71
C GLY A 176 -8.93 22.13 -1.29
N GLY A 177 -7.74 22.58 -0.87
CA GLY A 177 -7.50 23.95 -0.40
C GLY A 177 -7.60 25.06 -1.46
N TYR A 178 -7.58 24.72 -2.76
CA TYR A 178 -7.78 25.67 -3.86
C TYR A 178 -9.24 25.79 -4.31
N LEU A 179 -10.15 24.97 -3.77
CA LEU A 179 -11.57 25.08 -4.06
C LEU A 179 -12.19 26.21 -3.23
N PRO A 180 -13.13 26.99 -3.78
CA PRO A 180 -13.87 27.99 -3.01
C PRO A 180 -14.66 27.37 -1.83
N GLU A 181 -15.19 26.16 -2.04
CA GLU A 181 -15.83 25.33 -1.02
C GLU A 181 -15.36 23.89 -1.22
N SER A 182 -14.60 23.37 -0.27
CA SER A 182 -14.06 22.02 -0.34
C SER A 182 -15.01 21.03 0.32
N PRO A 183 -15.26 19.85 -0.28
CA PRO A 183 -16.00 18.78 0.42
C PRO A 183 -15.29 18.32 1.70
N TYR A 184 -14.02 18.69 1.89
CA TYR A 184 -13.18 18.30 3.02
C TYR A 184 -13.04 19.38 4.10
N ASP A 185 -13.64 20.57 3.96
CA ASP A 185 -13.50 21.67 4.94
C ASP A 185 -14.00 21.30 6.34
N ALA A 186 -14.94 20.36 6.43
CA ALA A 186 -15.43 19.84 7.70
C ALA A 186 -14.34 19.15 8.54
N LEU A 187 -13.28 18.61 7.91
CA LEU A 187 -12.17 17.94 8.60
C LEU A 187 -11.25 18.93 9.33
N PHE A 188 -11.27 20.21 8.94
CA PHE A 188 -10.35 21.24 9.43
C PHE A 188 -11.03 22.34 10.25
N SER A 189 -12.32 22.18 10.53
CA SER A 189 -13.16 23.15 11.25
C SER A 189 -13.71 22.61 12.58
N ARG A 190 -13.35 21.37 12.93
CA ARG A 190 -13.76 20.70 14.17
C ARG A 190 -12.56 20.53 15.08
N GLU A 191 -12.78 20.72 16.38
CA GLU A 191 -11.82 20.34 17.41
C GLU A 191 -11.70 18.82 17.45
N ASP A 192 -10.47 18.33 17.66
CA ASP A 192 -10.21 16.91 17.87
C ASP A 192 -10.64 16.45 19.28
N GLU A 193 -10.40 15.18 19.61
CA GLU A 193 -10.71 14.60 20.92
C GLU A 193 -10.02 15.32 22.09
N SER A 194 -8.93 16.06 21.83
CA SER A 194 -8.20 16.84 22.81
C SER A 194 -8.72 18.28 22.97
N GLY A 195 -9.74 18.67 22.20
CA GLY A 195 -10.24 20.05 22.14
C GLY A 195 -9.36 20.98 21.33
N THR A 196 -8.42 20.44 20.53
CA THR A 196 -7.50 21.24 19.71
C THR A 196 -8.08 21.38 18.31
N LEU A 197 -8.30 22.62 17.85
CA LEU A 197 -8.65 22.89 16.47
C LEU A 197 -7.38 22.88 15.60
N THR A 198 -7.29 21.95 14.65
CA THR A 198 -6.19 21.89 13.68
C THR A 198 -6.71 22.32 12.31
N THR A 199 -6.24 23.48 11.82
CA THR A 199 -6.58 23.93 10.47
C THR A 199 -5.84 23.12 9.40
N ARG A 200 -6.26 23.26 8.14
CA ARG A 200 -5.58 22.66 6.98
C ARG A 200 -4.11 23.08 6.89
N ILE A 201 -3.82 24.36 7.12
CA ILE A 201 -2.46 24.90 7.11
C ILE A 201 -1.66 24.32 8.28
N ASP A 202 -2.29 24.20 9.45
CA ASP A 202 -1.67 23.63 10.65
C ASP A 202 -1.28 22.16 10.48
N LEU A 203 -2.13 21.36 9.83
CA LEU A 203 -1.83 19.96 9.50
C LEU A 203 -0.63 19.88 8.55
N ILE A 204 -0.63 20.69 7.50
CA ILE A 204 0.44 20.66 6.48
C ILE A 204 1.78 21.07 7.08
N ALA A 205 1.80 22.14 7.87
CA ALA A 205 3.00 22.58 8.59
C ALA A 205 3.49 21.48 9.55
N ALA A 206 2.58 20.84 10.28
CA ALA A 206 2.96 19.77 11.22
C ALA A 206 3.51 18.52 10.54
N VAL A 207 3.03 18.17 9.34
CA VAL A 207 3.62 17.08 8.55
C VAL A 207 5.07 17.41 8.19
N ILE A 208 5.34 18.66 7.80
CA ILE A 208 6.69 19.10 7.41
C ILE A 208 7.63 19.15 8.60
N ASP A 209 7.21 19.81 9.68
CA ASP A 209 7.97 19.89 10.95
C ASP A 209 8.24 18.50 11.55
N TRP A 210 7.44 17.48 11.20
CA TRP A 210 7.67 16.13 11.70
C TRP A 210 8.94 15.49 11.12
N TRP A 211 9.17 15.64 9.81
CA TRP A 211 10.26 14.97 9.11
C TRP A 211 11.48 15.85 8.83
N ASP A 212 11.31 17.17 8.81
CA ASP A 212 12.43 18.07 8.60
C ASP A 212 13.37 18.07 9.82
N ARG A 213 14.63 18.45 9.61
CA ARG A 213 15.69 18.21 10.61
C ARG A 213 15.89 19.37 11.57
N ASP A 214 15.21 20.48 11.32
CA ASP A 214 15.40 21.67 12.14
C ASP A 214 14.48 21.63 13.36
N ILE A 215 14.32 22.74 14.06
CA ILE A 215 13.44 22.83 15.26
C ILE A 215 12.55 24.08 15.17
N GLN A 216 12.53 24.69 13.99
CA GLN A 216 11.84 25.94 13.70
C GLN A 216 10.51 25.56 13.09
N ARG A 217 9.44 26.18 13.60
CA ARG A 217 8.13 25.99 13.03
C ARG A 217 8.10 26.38 11.55
N THR A 218 7.52 25.52 10.72
CA THR A 218 7.20 25.81 9.33
C THR A 218 5.96 26.69 9.26
N ASP A 219 6.06 27.75 8.45
CA ASP A 219 4.93 28.56 8.00
C ASP A 219 4.68 28.27 6.51
N PHE A 220 3.43 28.08 6.13
CA PHE A 220 3.04 27.78 4.76
C PHE A 220 2.07 28.84 4.24
N ASP A 221 2.50 29.56 3.19
CA ASP A 221 1.70 30.53 2.46
C ASP A 221 1.14 29.86 1.19
N PRO A 222 -0.15 29.44 1.19
CA PRO A 222 -0.76 28.78 0.04
C PRO A 222 -0.93 29.70 -1.17
N GLY A 223 -0.98 31.03 -0.97
CA GLY A 223 -1.11 32.01 -2.05
C GLY A 223 0.21 32.20 -2.80
N ALA A 224 1.33 32.12 -2.10
CA ALA A 224 2.67 32.11 -2.71
C ALA A 224 3.14 30.69 -3.11
N GLY A 225 2.49 29.65 -2.59
CA GLY A 225 2.92 28.25 -2.73
C GLY A 225 4.28 27.98 -2.09
N GLN A 226 4.61 28.69 -1.01
CA GLN A 226 5.94 28.69 -0.39
C GLN A 226 5.88 28.40 1.10
N THR A 227 6.86 27.66 1.58
CA THR A 227 7.13 27.41 2.99
C THR A 227 8.27 28.30 3.47
N ARG A 228 8.23 28.71 4.74
CA ARG A 228 9.29 29.48 5.38
C ARG A 228 9.63 28.85 6.72
N THR A 229 10.92 28.76 7.02
CA THR A 229 11.41 28.37 8.36
C THR A 229 12.20 29.50 8.99
N GLY A 230 12.17 29.57 10.33
CA GLY A 230 12.83 30.63 11.10
C GLY A 230 11.94 31.81 11.48
N GLY A 231 10.61 31.62 11.51
CA GLY A 231 9.68 32.57 12.13
C GLY A 231 9.82 32.63 13.66
N THR A 232 9.09 33.52 14.31
CA THR A 232 9.07 33.60 15.79
C THR A 232 8.26 32.44 16.37
N GLY A 233 8.92 31.33 16.71
CA GLY A 233 8.32 30.18 17.40
C GLY A 233 9.21 28.96 17.33
N THR A 234 9.29 28.21 18.44
CA THR A 234 9.72 26.81 18.38
C THR A 234 8.60 26.00 17.74
N GLU A 235 8.94 24.87 17.11
CA GLU A 235 7.95 23.87 16.68
C GLU A 235 6.88 23.59 17.74
N ASP A 236 5.76 23.02 17.30
CA ASP A 236 4.58 22.72 18.13
C ASP A 236 4.80 21.55 19.13
N ASP A 237 6.03 21.37 19.60
CA ASP A 237 6.45 20.47 20.67
C ASP A 237 5.58 20.60 21.92
N ALA A 238 5.08 21.80 22.21
CA ALA A 238 4.20 22.06 23.35
C ALA A 238 2.87 21.30 23.23
N ILE A 239 2.31 21.15 22.02
CA ILE A 239 1.03 20.45 21.81
C ILE A 239 1.22 18.95 22.08
N TYR A 240 2.31 18.37 21.62
CA TYR A 240 2.62 16.95 21.83
C TYR A 240 2.98 16.64 23.28
N GLN A 241 3.66 17.57 23.96
CA GLN A 241 4.06 17.41 25.37
C GLN A 241 2.91 17.57 26.37
N MET A 242 1.79 18.18 25.96
CA MET A 242 0.60 18.35 26.80
C MET A 242 -0.38 17.17 26.73
N ARG A 243 -0.14 16.17 25.89
CA ARG A 243 -0.96 14.96 25.79
C ARG A 243 -0.77 14.06 27.02
N ASP A 244 -1.72 13.12 27.20
CA ASP A 244 -1.67 12.13 28.28
C ASP A 244 -0.40 11.26 28.23
N ASP A 245 0.07 10.94 27.02
CA ASP A 245 1.37 10.33 26.77
C ASP A 245 2.25 11.31 25.97
N PRO A 246 3.11 12.10 26.66
CA PRO A 246 3.92 13.12 26.03
C PRO A 246 4.99 12.55 25.08
N TYR A 247 5.07 13.11 23.89
CA TYR A 247 6.18 12.86 22.96
C TYR A 247 6.63 14.19 22.30
N ARG A 248 7.63 14.10 21.44
CA ARG A 248 8.17 15.23 20.67
C ARG A 248 8.06 14.92 19.19
N ASN A 249 8.18 15.97 18.37
CA ASN A 249 8.43 15.76 16.96
C ASN A 249 9.69 14.90 16.76
N LYS A 250 9.67 14.12 15.69
CA LYS A 250 10.77 13.20 15.39
C LYS A 250 11.97 13.90 14.77
N ASN A 251 11.69 14.92 13.95
CA ASN A 251 12.64 15.72 13.18
C ASN A 251 13.53 14.82 12.30
N ALA A 252 12.91 13.77 11.77
CA ALA A 252 13.51 12.82 10.86
C ALA A 252 12.40 12.13 10.03
N PRO A 253 12.75 11.63 8.82
CA PRO A 253 11.80 10.98 7.93
C PRO A 253 10.96 9.89 8.58
N PHE A 254 9.70 9.77 8.13
CA PHE A 254 8.77 8.74 8.59
C PHE A 254 9.33 7.34 8.37
N ASP A 255 9.09 6.48 9.36
CA ASP A 255 9.53 5.08 9.46
C ASP A 255 8.40 4.08 9.26
N SER A 256 7.17 4.53 9.43
CA SER A 256 5.96 3.76 9.22
C SER A 256 4.83 4.71 8.86
N ILE A 257 3.89 4.27 8.02
CA ILE A 257 2.69 5.06 7.74
C ILE A 257 1.87 5.33 9.02
N GLN A 258 1.95 4.44 10.01
CA GLN A 258 1.25 4.60 11.29
C GLN A 258 1.74 5.77 12.12
N GLU A 259 2.97 6.24 11.86
CA GLU A 259 3.56 7.39 12.53
C GLU A 259 2.80 8.69 12.20
N LEU A 260 2.10 8.74 11.05
CA LEU A 260 1.22 9.87 10.72
C LEU A 260 0.13 10.09 11.78
N ARG A 261 -0.29 9.06 12.53
CA ARG A 261 -1.25 9.20 13.64
C ARG A 261 -0.71 10.01 14.82
N LEU A 262 0.60 10.18 14.91
CA LEU A 262 1.24 11.03 15.91
C LEU A 262 1.27 12.49 15.47
N VAL A 263 1.11 12.78 14.18
CA VAL A 263 1.06 14.14 13.66
C VAL A 263 -0.31 14.74 13.98
N ARG A 264 -0.35 15.97 14.50
CA ARG A 264 -1.62 16.66 14.76
C ARG A 264 -2.46 16.77 13.47
N GLY A 265 -3.78 16.64 13.60
CA GLY A 265 -4.71 16.70 12.48
C GLY A 265 -4.96 15.37 11.75
N PHE A 266 -4.16 14.32 11.98
CA PHE A 266 -4.47 12.96 11.51
C PHE A 266 -5.50 12.28 12.41
N THR A 267 -6.71 12.83 12.44
CA THR A 267 -7.87 12.22 13.10
C THR A 267 -8.33 10.96 12.37
N ASP A 268 -9.17 10.14 12.99
CA ASP A 268 -9.71 8.94 12.35
C ASP A 268 -10.52 9.26 11.08
N ASP A 269 -11.25 10.39 11.07
CA ASP A 269 -11.97 10.87 9.88
C ASP A 269 -10.99 11.24 8.75
N PHE A 270 -9.88 11.92 9.07
CA PHE A 270 -8.84 12.23 8.08
C PHE A 270 -8.17 10.96 7.57
N TRP A 271 -7.86 10.02 8.47
CA TRP A 271 -7.24 8.74 8.14
C TRP A 271 -8.10 7.94 7.16
N ALA A 272 -9.40 7.79 7.46
CA ALA A 272 -10.37 7.10 6.63
C ALA A 272 -10.70 7.84 5.32
N THR A 273 -10.33 9.12 5.19
CA THR A 273 -10.53 9.88 3.95
C THR A 273 -9.33 9.81 3.02
N PHE A 274 -8.11 9.95 3.56
CA PHE A 274 -6.91 10.20 2.74
C PHE A 274 -5.79 9.18 2.90
N VAL A 275 -5.69 8.51 4.05
CA VAL A 275 -4.57 7.59 4.32
C VAL A 275 -4.94 6.17 3.95
N GLU A 276 -6.06 5.68 4.50
CA GLU A 276 -6.55 4.32 4.29
C GLU A 276 -8.08 4.30 4.17
N PRO A 277 -8.62 4.68 3.00
CA PRO A 277 -10.06 4.70 2.75
C PRO A 277 -10.71 3.33 2.87
N ILE A 278 -9.99 2.28 2.46
CA ILE A 278 -10.40 0.89 2.66
C ILE A 278 -9.40 0.25 3.64
N PRO A 279 -9.84 -0.12 4.86
CA PRO A 279 -8.95 -0.70 5.87
C PRO A 279 -8.21 -1.93 5.36
N ASN A 280 -6.89 -1.99 5.57
CA ASN A 280 -6.00 -3.07 5.15
C ASN A 280 -5.90 -3.29 3.62
N ASP A 281 -6.29 -2.30 2.82
CA ASP A 281 -6.13 -2.33 1.37
C ASP A 281 -5.06 -1.31 0.91
N PRO A 282 -3.85 -1.76 0.56
CA PRO A 282 -2.76 -0.87 0.15
C PRO A 282 -3.00 -0.16 -1.19
N GLU A 283 -3.90 -0.66 -2.05
CA GLU A 283 -4.26 -0.03 -3.34
C GLU A 283 -5.14 1.20 -3.14
N SER A 284 -6.02 1.17 -2.12
CA SER A 284 -6.89 2.30 -1.79
C SER A 284 -6.15 3.53 -1.22
N ARG A 285 -4.90 3.35 -0.78
CA ARG A 285 -4.12 4.40 -0.13
C ARG A 285 -3.74 5.49 -1.13
N ILE A 286 -4.08 6.74 -0.82
CA ILE A 286 -3.77 7.91 -1.65
C ILE A 286 -2.39 8.49 -1.30
N MET A 287 -1.94 8.26 -0.06
CA MET A 287 -0.68 8.77 0.49
C MET A 287 0.35 7.65 0.72
N THR A 288 1.62 8.03 0.74
CA THR A 288 2.76 7.18 1.06
C THR A 288 3.88 7.96 1.75
N ILE A 289 4.69 7.26 2.52
CA ILE A 289 5.93 7.78 3.09
C ILE A 289 7.19 7.29 2.36
N TYR A 290 7.01 6.47 1.32
CA TYR A 290 8.10 5.78 0.63
C TYR A 290 8.41 6.36 -0.74
N ALA A 291 7.54 7.19 -1.30
CA ALA A 291 7.70 7.68 -2.65
C ALA A 291 8.83 8.71 -2.78
N SER A 292 9.44 8.70 -3.96
CA SER A 292 10.54 9.60 -4.32
C SER A 292 10.17 11.09 -4.43
N GLY A 293 8.88 11.43 -4.33
CA GLY A 293 8.33 12.75 -4.65
C GLY A 293 7.84 12.91 -6.09
N LEU A 294 8.18 11.97 -6.98
CA LEU A 294 7.62 11.90 -8.34
C LEU A 294 6.37 11.02 -8.38
N VAL A 295 5.34 11.51 -9.09
CA VAL A 295 4.07 10.80 -9.30
C VAL A 295 4.08 10.10 -10.65
N ASN A 296 3.79 8.80 -10.70
CA ASN A 296 3.65 8.07 -11.96
C ASN A 296 2.28 8.32 -12.59
N VAL A 297 2.25 8.94 -13.78
CA VAL A 297 1.00 9.32 -14.46
C VAL A 297 0.12 8.14 -14.88
N ASN A 298 0.73 6.98 -15.12
CA ASN A 298 0.00 5.77 -15.52
C ASN A 298 -0.60 5.05 -14.30
N GLU A 299 0.07 5.08 -13.16
CA GLU A 299 -0.34 4.36 -11.94
C GLU A 299 -1.22 5.20 -11.01
N ALA A 300 -0.98 6.51 -10.93
CA ALA A 300 -1.65 7.34 -9.94
C ALA A 300 -3.15 7.43 -10.17
N ALA A 301 -3.91 7.44 -9.08
CA ALA A 301 -5.35 7.69 -9.12
C ALA A 301 -5.63 9.06 -9.74
N PRO A 302 -6.71 9.25 -10.53
CA PRO A 302 -6.98 10.53 -11.17
C PRO A 302 -7.07 11.72 -10.21
N GLN A 303 -7.51 11.50 -8.96
CA GLN A 303 -7.55 12.54 -7.92
C GLN A 303 -6.15 13.02 -7.52
N ILE A 304 -5.17 12.11 -7.50
CA ILE A 304 -3.76 12.43 -7.23
C ILE A 304 -3.18 13.25 -8.38
N LEU A 305 -3.51 12.89 -9.63
CA LEU A 305 -3.09 13.63 -10.81
C LEU A 305 -3.68 15.04 -10.82
N LEU A 306 -4.96 15.17 -10.47
CA LEU A 306 -5.61 16.46 -10.31
C LEU A 306 -4.92 17.30 -9.22
N GLY A 307 -4.72 16.73 -8.03
CA GLY A 307 -4.02 17.42 -6.94
C GLY A 307 -2.60 17.84 -7.31
N ARG A 308 -1.89 17.02 -8.11
CA ARG A 308 -0.56 17.38 -8.61
C ARG A 308 -0.61 18.51 -9.64
N VAL A 309 -1.55 18.50 -10.58
CA VAL A 309 -1.74 19.62 -11.54
C VAL A 309 -2.04 20.91 -10.78
N CYS A 310 -2.96 20.86 -9.83
CA CYS A 310 -3.39 22.03 -9.06
C CYS A 310 -2.32 22.55 -8.11
N SER A 311 -1.34 21.74 -7.70
CA SER A 311 -0.15 22.22 -6.97
C SER A 311 0.79 23.11 -7.79
N TYR A 312 0.69 23.09 -9.14
CA TYR A 312 1.51 23.92 -10.04
C TYR A 312 0.68 24.97 -10.81
N ALA A 313 -0.60 24.71 -11.04
CA ALA A 313 -1.51 25.57 -11.79
C ALA A 313 -2.86 25.76 -11.06
N PRO A 314 -2.86 26.31 -9.82
CA PRO A 314 -4.03 26.37 -8.95
C PRO A 314 -5.17 27.24 -9.50
N GLU A 315 -4.85 28.24 -10.33
CA GLU A 315 -5.82 29.18 -10.91
C GLU A 315 -6.61 28.61 -12.09
N THR A 316 -6.33 27.37 -12.50
CA THR A 316 -6.99 26.77 -13.67
C THR A 316 -8.40 26.29 -13.34
N THR A 317 -9.25 26.15 -14.37
CA THR A 317 -10.63 25.70 -14.21
C THR A 317 -10.72 24.30 -13.62
N LEU A 318 -9.76 23.41 -13.93
CA LEU A 318 -9.67 22.07 -13.31
C LEU A 318 -9.58 22.13 -11.77
N CYS A 319 -9.02 23.20 -11.22
CA CYS A 319 -8.73 23.35 -9.80
C CYS A 319 -9.76 24.20 -9.05
N THR A 320 -10.40 25.12 -9.76
CA THR A 320 -11.32 26.11 -9.20
C THR A 320 -12.79 25.78 -9.47
N ASP A 321 -13.09 24.99 -10.51
CA ASP A 321 -14.44 24.52 -10.83
C ASP A 321 -14.59 23.03 -10.44
N PRO A 322 -15.41 22.71 -9.41
CA PRO A 322 -15.64 21.34 -8.97
C PRO A 322 -16.17 20.41 -10.08
N LEU A 323 -16.94 20.94 -11.03
CA LEU A 323 -17.51 20.15 -12.11
C LEU A 323 -16.43 19.74 -13.12
N GLU A 324 -15.52 20.64 -13.46
CA GLU A 324 -14.41 20.34 -14.39
C GLU A 324 -13.41 19.35 -13.78
N GLY A 325 -13.10 19.50 -12.49
CA GLY A 325 -12.31 18.51 -11.75
C GLY A 325 -12.98 17.13 -11.72
N LEU A 326 -14.30 17.07 -11.54
CA LEU A 326 -15.07 15.83 -11.56
C LEU A 326 -15.07 15.17 -12.95
N LYS A 327 -15.28 15.95 -14.03
CA LYS A 327 -15.18 15.45 -15.41
C LYS A 327 -13.80 14.84 -15.68
N PHE A 328 -12.73 15.54 -15.32
CA PHE A 328 -11.36 15.05 -15.50
C PHE A 328 -11.13 13.72 -14.76
N THR A 329 -11.48 13.66 -13.47
CA THR A 329 -11.25 12.46 -12.66
C THR A 329 -12.10 11.28 -13.13
N GLN A 330 -13.37 11.49 -13.43
CA GLN A 330 -14.28 10.45 -13.92
C GLN A 330 -13.85 9.92 -15.30
N LEU A 331 -13.53 10.82 -16.23
CA LEU A 331 -13.11 10.46 -17.58
C LEU A 331 -11.84 9.61 -17.54
N LEU A 332 -10.82 10.04 -16.80
CA LEU A 332 -9.57 9.30 -16.70
C LEU A 332 -9.74 7.97 -15.95
N THR A 333 -10.61 7.91 -14.93
CA THR A 333 -10.97 6.65 -14.26
C THR A 333 -11.58 5.67 -15.25
N THR A 334 -12.56 6.10 -16.04
CA THR A 334 -13.23 5.26 -17.04
C THR A 334 -12.26 4.80 -18.12
N VAL A 335 -11.36 5.67 -18.60
CA VAL A 335 -10.36 5.28 -19.60
C VAL A 335 -9.41 4.22 -19.04
N LYS A 336 -8.88 4.40 -17.82
CA LYS A 336 -7.98 3.44 -17.19
C LYS A 336 -8.64 2.07 -16.96
N GLN A 337 -9.95 2.05 -16.69
CA GLN A 337 -10.71 0.80 -16.57
C GLN A 337 -10.92 0.07 -17.90
N LEU A 338 -11.06 0.81 -19.00
CA LEU A 338 -11.31 0.23 -20.33
C LEU A 338 -10.02 -0.16 -21.07
N ILE A 339 -8.92 0.54 -20.81
CA ILE A 339 -7.66 0.41 -21.52
C ILE A 339 -6.57 -0.01 -20.52
N PRO A 340 -6.33 -1.32 -20.34
CA PRO A 340 -5.36 -1.85 -19.36
C PRO A 340 -3.93 -1.78 -19.88
N ILE A 341 -3.55 -0.68 -20.53
CA ILE A 341 -2.19 -0.40 -20.96
C ILE A 341 -1.80 1.03 -20.56
N PRO A 342 -0.51 1.30 -20.31
CA PRO A 342 -0.05 2.66 -20.02
C PRO A 342 -0.47 3.64 -21.11
N LEU A 343 -1.10 4.74 -20.69
CA LEU A 343 -1.69 5.77 -21.57
C LEU A 343 -0.66 6.83 -21.99
N PHE A 344 0.38 7.04 -21.17
CA PHE A 344 1.36 8.10 -21.34
C PHE A 344 2.78 7.53 -21.39
N SER A 345 3.49 7.77 -22.50
CA SER A 345 4.88 7.32 -22.66
C SER A 345 5.86 8.28 -21.98
N GLN A 346 5.55 9.57 -21.94
CA GLN A 346 6.33 10.62 -21.30
C GLN A 346 5.46 11.52 -20.40
N PRO A 347 6.04 12.18 -19.36
CA PRO A 347 5.31 13.15 -18.55
C PRO A 347 4.65 14.27 -19.36
N THR A 348 5.30 14.72 -20.43
CA THR A 348 4.76 15.74 -21.34
C THR A 348 3.50 15.29 -22.07
N ASP A 349 3.30 13.98 -22.23
CA ASP A 349 2.09 13.45 -22.88
C ASP A 349 0.86 13.70 -22.01
N PHE A 350 1.01 13.56 -20.69
CA PHE A 350 -0.04 13.90 -19.74
C PHE A 350 -0.32 15.41 -19.72
N ILE A 351 0.72 16.24 -19.82
CA ILE A 351 0.54 17.70 -19.91
C ILE A 351 -0.18 18.07 -21.21
N ASN A 352 0.18 17.46 -22.34
CA ASN A 352 -0.53 17.68 -23.61
C ASN A 352 -2.00 17.27 -23.49
N PHE A 353 -2.30 16.16 -22.79
CA PHE A 353 -3.66 15.70 -22.53
C PHE A 353 -4.50 16.74 -21.77
N ILE A 354 -4.00 17.30 -20.67
CA ILE A 354 -4.72 18.32 -19.90
C ILE A 354 -4.82 19.67 -20.63
N GLU A 355 -3.89 19.95 -21.56
CA GLU A 355 -3.94 21.12 -22.44
C GLU A 355 -4.82 20.91 -23.69
N GLY A 356 -5.48 19.75 -23.82
CA GLY A 356 -6.30 19.43 -24.99
C GLY A 356 -5.50 19.30 -26.29
N ARG A 357 -4.18 19.09 -26.19
CA ARG A 357 -3.26 18.92 -27.31
C ARG A 357 -3.04 17.45 -27.60
N GLY A 358 -2.69 17.16 -28.84
CA GLY A 358 -2.22 15.84 -29.27
C GLY A 358 -2.74 15.44 -30.64
N SER A 359 -2.08 14.47 -31.25
CA SER A 359 -2.56 13.85 -32.48
C SER A 359 -3.82 12.97 -32.23
N PRO A 360 -4.56 12.55 -33.27
CA PRO A 360 -5.71 11.64 -33.12
C PRO A 360 -5.37 10.26 -32.51
N ARG A 361 -4.08 9.92 -32.37
CA ARG A 361 -3.60 8.69 -31.71
C ARG A 361 -3.27 8.90 -30.23
N GLU A 362 -3.30 10.14 -29.76
CA GLU A 362 -3.08 10.49 -28.35
C GLU A 362 -4.40 10.55 -27.61
N LEU A 363 -4.33 10.37 -26.29
CA LEU A 363 -5.53 10.15 -25.47
C LEU A 363 -6.60 11.23 -25.68
N TYR A 364 -6.24 12.51 -25.63
CA TYR A 364 -7.22 13.59 -25.81
C TYR A 364 -7.86 13.54 -27.20
N GLY A 365 -7.05 13.38 -28.26
CA GLY A 365 -7.53 13.27 -29.63
C GLY A 365 -8.42 12.05 -29.86
N MET A 366 -8.11 10.92 -29.23
CA MET A 366 -8.95 9.72 -29.26
C MET A 366 -10.31 9.95 -28.58
N LEU A 367 -10.32 10.62 -27.42
CA LEU A 367 -11.54 10.94 -26.70
C LEU A 367 -12.43 11.91 -27.47
N VAL A 368 -11.84 12.96 -28.05
CA VAL A 368 -12.55 13.88 -28.94
C VAL A 368 -13.13 13.14 -30.16
N GLY A 369 -12.36 12.23 -30.77
CA GLY A 369 -12.84 11.43 -31.89
C GLY A 369 -14.00 10.48 -31.53
N PHE A 370 -14.05 10.01 -30.29
CA PHE A 370 -15.09 9.09 -29.80
C PHE A 370 -16.34 9.81 -29.27
N LEU A 371 -16.15 10.88 -28.49
CA LEU A 371 -17.23 11.60 -27.80
C LEU A 371 -17.77 12.80 -28.60
N GLY A 372 -16.99 13.31 -29.56
CA GLY A 372 -17.22 14.58 -30.25
C GLY A 372 -16.54 15.76 -29.56
N GLU A 373 -16.15 16.78 -30.34
CA GLU A 373 -15.45 17.99 -29.85
C GLU A 373 -16.27 18.77 -28.81
N ASP A 374 -17.59 18.84 -28.99
CA ASP A 374 -18.50 19.61 -28.14
C ASP A 374 -19.14 18.78 -27.01
N SER A 375 -18.57 17.62 -26.67
CA SER A 375 -19.15 16.74 -25.65
C SER A 375 -19.06 17.35 -24.26
N GLU A 376 -20.19 17.44 -23.54
CA GLU A 376 -20.24 17.91 -22.15
C GLU A 376 -19.48 17.00 -21.17
N LEU A 377 -19.13 15.78 -21.59
CA LEU A 377 -18.34 14.82 -20.81
C LEU A 377 -16.84 15.13 -20.82
N LEU A 378 -16.37 15.90 -21.81
CA LEU A 378 -14.97 16.34 -21.84
C LEU A 378 -14.77 17.48 -20.84
N PHE A 379 -13.67 17.42 -20.10
CA PHE A 379 -13.22 18.55 -19.31
C PHE A 379 -12.69 19.66 -20.24
N ALA A 380 -12.80 20.90 -19.79
CA ALA A 380 -12.26 22.06 -20.47
C ALA A 380 -10.71 22.04 -20.42
N PRO A 381 -10.02 22.02 -21.57
CA PRO A 381 -8.57 22.11 -21.60
C PRO A 381 -8.04 23.33 -20.87
N ILE A 382 -6.93 23.16 -20.15
CA ILE A 382 -6.27 24.25 -19.42
C ILE A 382 -5.02 24.73 -20.14
N VAL A 383 -4.52 25.89 -19.75
CA VAL A 383 -3.21 26.38 -20.19
C VAL A 383 -2.30 26.40 -18.97
N VAL A 384 -1.25 25.57 -18.99
CA VAL A 384 -0.22 25.61 -17.96
C VAL A 384 0.79 26.69 -18.35
N PRO A 385 1.09 27.67 -17.46
CA PRO A 385 2.11 28.67 -17.74
C PRO A 385 3.45 28.02 -18.10
N GLU A 386 4.16 28.56 -19.09
CA GLU A 386 5.39 27.91 -19.62
C GLU A 386 6.46 27.68 -18.55
N GLU A 387 6.60 28.60 -17.59
CA GLU A 387 7.49 28.47 -16.44
C GLU A 387 7.12 27.28 -15.53
N GLN A 388 5.83 27.03 -15.35
CA GLN A 388 5.32 25.92 -14.52
C GLN A 388 5.23 24.61 -15.30
N ARG A 389 5.15 24.66 -16.64
CA ARG A 389 5.03 23.48 -17.50
C ARG A 389 6.20 22.52 -17.31
N GLU A 390 7.43 23.05 -17.30
CA GLU A 390 8.63 22.25 -17.13
C GLU A 390 8.76 21.70 -15.69
N ALA A 391 8.39 22.51 -14.69
CA ALA A 391 8.37 22.10 -13.29
C ALA A 391 7.35 20.98 -13.05
N LEU A 392 6.14 21.11 -13.60
CA LEU A 392 5.09 20.09 -13.57
C LEU A 392 5.54 18.81 -14.28
N ALA A 393 6.19 18.92 -15.44
CA ALA A 393 6.71 17.75 -16.18
C ALA A 393 7.76 16.98 -15.36
N ARG A 394 8.67 17.71 -14.70
CA ARG A 394 9.68 17.14 -13.78
C ARG A 394 9.09 16.54 -12.51
N SER A 395 7.86 16.92 -12.18
CA SER A 395 7.14 16.44 -11.00
C SER A 395 6.53 15.03 -11.18
N PHE A 396 6.53 14.55 -12.43
CA PHE A 396 5.92 13.30 -12.87
C PHE A 396 6.97 12.29 -13.37
N ALA A 397 6.60 11.01 -13.33
CA ALA A 397 7.31 9.89 -13.94
C ALA A 397 6.35 9.05 -14.80
N THR A 398 6.88 8.21 -15.66
CA THR A 398 6.12 7.19 -16.42
C THR A 398 6.48 5.75 -16.03
N GLY A 399 7.26 5.61 -14.96
CA GLY A 399 7.59 4.35 -14.34
C GLY A 399 7.61 4.46 -12.82
N ALA A 400 7.38 3.34 -12.18
CA ALA A 400 7.51 3.08 -10.76
C ALA A 400 8.83 2.40 -10.45
N GLN A 401 9.45 2.82 -9.35
CA GLN A 401 10.69 2.26 -8.83
C GLN A 401 10.55 1.78 -7.39
N ILE A 402 9.48 2.16 -6.70
CA ILE A 402 9.22 1.78 -5.32
C ILE A 402 7.87 1.08 -5.29
N PHE A 403 7.85 -0.13 -4.73
CA PHE A 403 6.69 -1.00 -4.71
C PHE A 403 6.46 -1.55 -3.31
N THR A 404 5.21 -1.60 -2.88
CA THR A 404 4.79 -2.41 -1.74
C THR A 404 4.30 -3.75 -2.27
N ILE A 405 4.89 -4.84 -1.80
CA ILE A 405 4.53 -6.21 -2.13
C ILE A 405 3.91 -6.85 -0.90
N GLU A 406 2.63 -7.17 -0.97
CA GLU A 406 1.93 -7.97 0.02
C GLU A 406 1.84 -9.42 -0.49
N ALA A 407 2.63 -10.30 0.10
CA ALA A 407 2.67 -11.72 -0.24
C ALA A 407 1.97 -12.55 0.83
N THR A 408 1.02 -13.39 0.44
CA THR A 408 0.30 -14.30 1.32
C THR A 408 0.64 -15.74 0.97
N GLY A 409 1.08 -16.51 1.96
CA GLY A 409 1.25 -17.96 1.85
C GLY A 409 0.13 -18.69 2.58
N LEU A 410 -0.37 -19.78 1.99
CA LEU A 410 -1.50 -20.57 2.47
C LEU A 410 -1.09 -22.04 2.50
N VAL A 411 -1.06 -22.65 3.68
CA VAL A 411 -0.75 -24.08 3.86
C VAL A 411 -1.73 -24.67 4.85
N GLY A 412 -2.55 -25.62 4.39
CA GLY A 412 -3.61 -26.21 5.21
C GLY A 412 -4.59 -25.14 5.72
N ARG A 413 -4.54 -24.83 7.02
CA ARG A 413 -5.35 -23.78 7.66
C ARG A 413 -4.53 -22.55 8.08
N SER A 414 -3.22 -22.57 7.82
CA SER A 414 -2.31 -21.50 8.20
C SER A 414 -2.18 -20.50 7.07
N GLN A 415 -2.32 -19.22 7.41
CA GLN A 415 -2.14 -18.09 6.50
C GLN A 415 -1.10 -17.15 7.10
N ILE A 416 -0.06 -16.83 6.34
CA ILE A 416 0.95 -15.84 6.70
C ILE A 416 1.01 -14.78 5.62
N ARG A 417 0.98 -13.51 6.02
CA ARG A 417 1.06 -12.36 5.13
C ARG A 417 2.32 -11.56 5.45
N ILE A 418 3.11 -11.26 4.43
CA ILE A 418 4.33 -10.46 4.51
C ILE A 418 4.15 -9.23 3.63
N GLU A 419 4.24 -8.05 4.23
CA GLU A 419 4.30 -6.77 3.53
C GLU A 419 5.78 -6.34 3.43
N SER A 420 6.24 -6.05 2.21
CA SER A 420 7.61 -5.63 1.95
C SER A 420 7.63 -4.45 0.99
N VAL A 421 8.32 -3.38 1.36
CA VAL A 421 8.59 -2.26 0.45
C VAL A 421 9.93 -2.52 -0.26
N VAL A 422 9.91 -2.51 -1.59
CA VAL A 422 11.08 -2.78 -2.43
C VAL A 422 11.39 -1.55 -3.25
N ASN A 423 12.66 -1.14 -3.22
CA ASN A 423 13.16 0.01 -3.95
C ASN A 423 14.15 -0.43 -5.04
N PHE A 424 13.79 -0.19 -6.30
CA PHE A 424 14.60 -0.43 -7.51
C PHE A 424 15.31 0.85 -7.99
N HIS A 425 15.24 1.94 -7.23
CA HIS A 425 15.82 3.22 -7.58
C HIS A 425 17.36 3.20 -7.44
N GLU A 426 18.10 3.51 -8.51
CA GLU A 426 19.58 3.48 -8.52
C GLU A 426 20.26 4.45 -7.53
N ARG A 427 19.68 5.65 -7.34
CA ARG A 427 20.15 6.62 -6.33
C ARG A 427 19.90 6.19 -4.87
N TRP A 428 19.07 5.18 -4.63
CA TRP A 428 18.83 4.72 -3.27
C TRP A 428 19.98 3.80 -2.84
N VAL A 429 20.66 4.17 -1.75
CA VAL A 429 21.74 3.37 -1.17
C VAL A 429 21.21 2.75 0.14
N PRO A 430 21.15 1.40 0.27
CA PRO A 430 20.73 0.78 1.51
C PRO A 430 21.68 1.17 2.66
N PRO A 431 21.18 1.31 3.90
CA PRO A 431 22.04 1.58 5.05
C PRO A 431 23.07 0.45 5.20
N PRO A 432 24.34 0.76 5.52
CA PRO A 432 25.32 -0.26 5.90
C PRO A 432 24.81 -1.03 7.14
N PRO A 433 25.08 -2.33 7.26
CA PRO A 433 24.31 -3.21 8.13
C PRO A 433 24.44 -3.00 9.65
N ASN A 434 25.19 -2.01 10.20
CA ASN A 434 25.43 -1.93 11.65
C ASN A 434 25.81 -0.55 12.24
N THR A 435 25.60 0.58 11.57
CA THR A 435 26.05 1.89 12.12
C THR A 435 24.98 2.96 12.09
N GLY A 436 24.06 2.93 13.07
CA GLY A 436 23.49 4.09 13.80
C GLY A 436 23.05 5.35 13.05
N ARG A 437 22.85 5.31 11.73
CA ARG A 437 22.27 6.40 10.94
C ARG A 437 21.05 5.86 10.24
N MET A 438 19.88 6.34 10.66
CA MET A 438 18.60 6.10 10.01
C MET A 438 18.67 6.56 8.54
N PRO A 439 18.07 5.82 7.60
CA PRO A 439 17.93 6.28 6.23
C PRO A 439 17.02 7.51 6.17
N GLY A 440 17.21 8.33 5.13
CA GLY A 440 16.34 9.46 4.81
C GLY A 440 14.93 9.07 4.34
N LEU A 441 14.62 7.77 4.27
CA LEU A 441 13.29 7.22 4.01
C LEU A 441 13.21 5.90 4.78
N GLY A 442 12.36 5.84 5.79
CA GLY A 442 12.31 4.77 6.76
C GLY A 442 11.69 3.47 6.23
N VAL A 443 12.51 2.69 5.51
CA VAL A 443 12.17 1.34 5.03
C VAL A 443 13.05 0.32 5.74
N PHE A 444 12.45 -0.53 6.60
CA PHE A 444 13.19 -1.51 7.43
C PHE A 444 13.52 -2.84 6.76
N HIS A 445 12.90 -3.18 5.62
CA HIS A 445 13.13 -4.44 4.92
C HIS A 445 13.73 -4.19 3.54
N TYR A 446 15.05 -4.35 3.43
CA TYR A 446 15.80 -4.17 2.18
C TYR A 446 16.18 -5.52 1.58
N TYR A 447 16.12 -5.61 0.25
CA TYR A 447 16.87 -6.61 -0.51
C TYR A 447 17.29 -6.01 -1.87
N ARG A 448 18.60 -5.78 -2.04
CA ARG A 448 19.19 -5.40 -3.33
C ARG A 448 19.26 -6.63 -4.23
N VAL A 449 18.78 -6.51 -5.47
CA VAL A 449 19.18 -7.43 -6.54
C VAL A 449 20.37 -6.76 -7.22
N ASN A 450 21.54 -7.41 -7.19
CA ASN A 450 22.67 -6.99 -8.02
C ASN A 450 22.49 -7.44 -9.45
#